data_AF-A0A1G8DRK2-F1
#
_entry.id   AF-A0A1G8DRK2-F1
#
_cell.length_a   1.000
_cell.length_b   1.000
_cell.length_c   1.000
_cell.angle_alpha   90.00
_cell.angle_beta   90.00
_cell.angle_gamma   90.00
#
_symmetry.space_group_name_H-M   'P 1'
#
loop_
_entity.id
_entity.type
_entity.pdbx_description
1 polymer ?
#
loop_
_entity_poly.entity_id
_entity_poly.type
_entity_poly.pdbx_seq_one_letter_code
_entity_poly.pdbx_strand_id
1 'polypeptide(L)'
;MDHLHRIEYRRRKPSGALDLELVEEVVDHGWYIRKGEEWRRHYTLECAHDFLSRTETKAGTFAVSVWRDGVRVCTVAMEWSPTKG
;
A
#
# COMPACT_ATOMS: atom_id res chain seq x y z
N MET A 1 19.69 -6.52 9.06
CA MET A 1 18.57 -7.24 9.67
C MET A 1 17.38 -6.92 8.81
N ASP A 2 16.73 -7.97 8.33
CA ASP A 2 15.63 -7.85 7.38
C ASP A 2 14.35 -7.67 8.16
N HIS A 3 13.53 -6.72 7.75
CA HIS A 3 12.29 -6.35 8.43
C HIS A 3 11.12 -6.64 7.51
N LEU A 4 10.20 -7.48 7.97
CA LEU A 4 9.00 -7.77 7.19
C LEU A 4 8.00 -6.61 7.33
N HIS A 5 7.59 -6.07 6.20
CA HIS A 5 6.48 -5.14 6.10
C HIS A 5 5.28 -5.86 5.51
N ARG A 6 4.13 -5.67 6.14
CA ARG A 6 2.83 -6.08 5.63
C ARG A 6 2.12 -4.85 5.09
N ILE A 7 1.79 -4.85 3.82
CA ILE A 7 1.07 -3.76 3.16
C ILE A 7 -0.36 -4.23 2.91
N GLU A 8 -1.32 -3.45 3.40
CA GLU A 8 -2.74 -3.75 3.29
C GLU A 8 -3.42 -2.75 2.38
N TYR A 9 -4.11 -3.26 1.36
CA TYR A 9 -4.84 -2.48 0.37
C TYR A 9 -6.31 -2.58 0.71
N ARG A 10 -6.85 -1.52 1.33
CA ARG A 10 -8.27 -1.45 1.62
C ARG A 10 -8.99 -0.63 0.57
N ARG A 11 -9.97 -1.21 -0.12
CA ARG A 11 -10.75 -0.48 -1.11
C ARG A 11 -11.95 0.19 -0.46
N ARG A 12 -12.23 1.41 -0.93
CA ARG A 12 -13.43 2.14 -0.54
C ARG A 12 -14.65 1.58 -1.26
N LYS A 13 -15.64 1.16 -0.48
CA LYS A 13 -16.98 0.82 -0.98
C LYS A 13 -17.81 2.06 -1.27
N PRO A 14 -18.89 1.95 -2.07
CA PRO A 14 -19.85 3.04 -2.26
C PRO A 14 -20.44 3.60 -0.96
N SER A 15 -20.57 2.77 0.08
CA SER A 15 -20.99 3.19 1.43
C SER A 15 -19.96 4.07 2.17
N GLY A 16 -18.75 4.21 1.62
CA GLY A 16 -17.63 4.90 2.25
C GLY A 16 -16.77 4.02 3.15
N ALA A 17 -17.20 2.80 3.47
CA ALA A 17 -16.42 1.85 4.26
C ALA A 17 -15.15 1.37 3.52
N LEU A 18 -14.11 1.04 4.28
CA LEU A 18 -12.86 0.48 3.77
C LEU A 18 -12.80 -1.02 4.05
N ASP A 19 -12.81 -1.82 2.99
CA ASP A 19 -12.71 -3.27 3.07
C ASP A 19 -11.32 -3.74 2.66
N LEU A 20 -10.74 -4.69 3.38
CA LEU A 20 -9.47 -5.30 3.00
C LEU A 20 -9.64 -6.11 1.71
N GLU A 21 -8.96 -5.68 0.64
CA GLU A 21 -9.03 -6.32 -0.67
C GLU A 21 -7.78 -7.17 -0.91
N LEU A 22 -6.60 -6.64 -0.61
CA LEU A 22 -5.33 -7.32 -0.86
C LEU A 22 -4.33 -7.10 0.28
N VAL A 23 -3.35 -8.00 0.33
CA VAL A 23 -2.19 -7.93 1.22
C VAL A 23 -0.94 -8.25 0.41
N GLU A 24 0.09 -7.43 0.56
CA GLU A 24 1.45 -7.68 0.07
C GLU A 24 2.40 -7.82 1.27
N GLU A 25 3.35 -8.74 1.19
CA GLU A 25 4.42 -8.90 2.18
C GLU A 25 5.77 -8.57 1.52
N VAL A 26 6.47 -7.58 2.07
CA VAL A 26 7.71 -7.04 1.49
C VAL A 26 8.80 -7.06 2.55
N VAL A 27 9.99 -7.52 2.17
CA VAL A 27 11.17 -7.49 3.04
C VAL A 27 11.93 -6.18 2.84
N ASP A 28 12.16 -5.46 3.93
CA ASP A 28 12.84 -4.17 3.99
C ASP A 28 14.14 -4.27 4.80
N HIS A 29 15.26 -3.79 4.26
CA HIS A 29 16.55 -3.76 4.97
C HIS A 29 16.67 -2.62 6.00
N GLY A 30 15.55 -2.06 6.48
CA GLY A 30 15.48 -1.02 7.51
C GLY A 30 15.65 0.41 7.02
N TRP A 31 15.70 0.62 5.71
CA TRP A 31 15.84 1.93 5.08
C TRP A 31 14.52 2.72 5.05
N TYR A 32 13.37 2.06 4.87
CA TYR A 32 12.07 2.73 4.75
C TYR A 32 11.71 3.57 5.99
N ILE A 33 11.96 3.04 7.19
CA ILE A 33 11.62 3.74 8.45
C ILE A 33 12.58 4.90 8.79
N ARG A 34 13.78 4.91 8.22
CA ARG A 34 14.77 5.99 8.46
C ARG A 34 14.45 7.25 7.66
N LYS A 35 13.44 7.20 6.77
CA LYS A 35 13.07 8.28 5.87
C LYS A 35 11.89 9.07 6.43
N GLY A 36 11.83 10.35 6.04
CA GLY A 36 10.73 11.25 6.39
C GLY A 36 9.37 10.76 5.88
N GLU A 37 8.30 11.35 6.40
CA GLU A 37 6.92 10.99 6.05
C GLU A 37 6.63 11.15 4.55
N GLU A 38 7.05 12.26 3.93
CA GLU A 38 6.82 12.52 2.50
C GLU A 38 7.50 11.47 1.61
N TRP A 39 8.74 11.10 1.93
CA TRP A 39 9.46 10.07 1.21
C TRP A 39 8.75 8.71 1.31
N ARG A 40 8.31 8.34 2.53
CA ARG A 40 7.57 7.09 2.77
C ARG A 40 6.25 7.08 1.99
N ARG A 41 5.53 8.20 1.98
CA ARG A 41 4.29 8.36 1.21
C ARG A 41 4.53 8.13 -0.28
N HIS A 42 5.52 8.81 -0.87
CA HIS A 42 5.81 8.67 -2.29
C HIS A 42 6.23 7.24 -2.64
N TYR A 43 7.15 6.66 -1.86
CA TYR A 43 7.60 5.28 -2.07
C TYR A 43 6.45 4.27 -1.95
N THR A 44 5.57 4.42 -0.96
CA THR A 44 4.40 3.53 -0.82
C THR A 44 3.42 3.65 -1.98
N LEU A 45 3.23 4.84 -2.55
CA LEU A 45 2.41 5.00 -3.75
C LEU A 45 2.99 4.27 -4.96
N GLU A 46 4.31 4.36 -5.17
CA GLU A 46 5.00 3.64 -6.26
C GLU A 46 4.89 2.13 -6.08
N CYS A 47 5.16 1.60 -4.87
CA CYS A 47 4.98 0.18 -4.57
C CYS A 47 3.53 -0.26 -4.78
N ALA A 48 2.56 0.56 -4.38
CA ALA A 48 1.16 0.25 -4.55
C ALA A 48 0.76 0.22 -6.03
N HIS A 49 1.24 1.17 -6.83
CA HIS A 49 0.99 1.18 -8.27
C HIS A 49 1.54 -0.09 -8.93
N ASP A 50 2.79 -0.44 -8.65
CA ASP A 50 3.43 -1.65 -9.17
C ASP A 50 2.70 -2.93 -8.75
N PHE A 51 2.36 -3.09 -7.47
CA PHE A 51 1.62 -4.26 -6.98
C PHE A 51 0.20 -4.36 -7.58
N LEU A 52 -0.54 -3.26 -7.62
CA LEU A 52 -1.90 -3.23 -8.18
C LEU A 52 -1.92 -3.47 -9.68
N SER A 53 -0.85 -3.12 -10.41
CA SER A 53 -0.69 -3.41 -11.84
C SER A 53 -0.40 -4.89 -12.13
N ARG A 54 0.32 -5.57 -11.22
CA ARG A 54 0.66 -6.99 -11.33
C ARG A 54 -0.48 -7.90 -10.90
N THR A 55 -1.46 -7.35 -10.20
CA THR A 55 -2.69 -8.03 -9.79
C THR A 55 -3.81 -7.59 -10.72
N GLU A 56 -4.79 -8.45 -11.01
CA GLU A 56 -5.96 -8.07 -11.84
C GLU A 56 -6.95 -7.18 -11.06
N THR A 57 -6.43 -6.18 -10.34
CA THR A 57 -7.19 -5.36 -9.40
C THR A 57 -8.07 -4.37 -10.12
N LYS A 58 -9.35 -4.36 -9.76
CA LYS A 58 -10.36 -3.45 -10.33
C LYS A 58 -10.09 -2.02 -9.89
N ALA A 59 -10.41 -1.07 -10.78
CA ALA A 59 -10.32 0.37 -10.51
C ALA A 59 -11.05 0.80 -9.22
N GLY A 60 -10.51 1.75 -8.46
CA GLY A 60 -11.20 2.37 -7.33
C GLY A 60 -10.27 3.13 -6.39
N THR A 61 -10.86 3.72 -5.35
CA THR A 61 -10.10 4.39 -4.29
C THR A 61 -9.59 3.38 -3.27
N PHE A 62 -8.31 3.42 -2.97
CA PHE A 62 -7.67 2.57 -1.97
C PHE A 62 -7.04 3.40 -0.85
N ALA A 63 -7.13 2.88 0.37
CA ALA A 63 -6.28 3.24 1.48
C ALA A 63 -5.22 2.14 1.66
N VAL A 64 -3.97 2.48 1.36
CA VAL A 64 -2.82 1.57 1.45
C VAL A 64 -2.12 1.82 2.76
N SER A 65 -2.04 0.81 3.62
CA SER A 65 -1.42 0.91 4.94
C SER A 65 -0.22 -0.02 5.05
N VAL A 66 0.92 0.53 5.43
CA VAL A 66 2.14 -0.24 5.71
C VAL A 66 2.19 -0.52 7.21
N TRP A 67 2.35 -1.79 7.54
CA TRP A 67 2.49 -2.31 8.90
C TRP A 67 3.84 -2.98 9.08
N ARG A 68 4.40 -2.79 10.28
CA ARG A 68 5.63 -3.44 10.70
C ARG A 68 5.48 -3.84 12.15
N ASP A 69 5.71 -5.12 12.46
CA ASP A 69 5.64 -5.64 13.83
C ASP A 69 4.32 -5.26 14.55
N GLY A 70 3.21 -5.24 13.80
CA GLY A 70 1.88 -4.85 14.29
C GLY A 70 1.63 -3.32 14.40
N VAL A 71 2.62 -2.48 14.14
CA VAL A 71 2.51 -1.02 14.16
C VAL A 71 2.29 -0.48 12.75
N ARG A 72 1.29 0.39 12.59
CA ARG A 72 1.04 1.09 11.32
C ARG A 72 2.03 2.24 11.16
N VAL A 73 2.88 2.18 10.13
CA VAL A 73 3.97 3.14 9.92
C VAL A 73 3.67 4.19 8.86
N CYS A 74 2.77 3.90 7.91
CA CYS A 74 2.33 4.82 6.87
C CYS A 74 0.94 4.43 6.37
N THR A 75 0.11 5.42 6.04
CA THR A 75 -1.12 5.22 5.29
C THR A 75 -1.21 6.26 4.19
N VAL A 76 -1.48 5.82 2.96
CA VAL A 76 -1.69 6.70 1.81
C VAL A 76 -3.02 6.38 1.16
N ALA A 77 -3.70 7.41 0.66
CA ALA A 77 -4.85 7.25 -0.21
C ALA A 77 -4.38 7.30 -1.67
N MET A 78 -4.92 6.44 -2.52
CA MET A 78 -4.67 6.43 -3.95
C MET A 78 -5.94 6.14 -4.74
N GLU A 79 -6.04 6.73 -5.92
CA GLU A 79 -7.00 6.33 -6.94
C GLU A 79 -6.30 5.34 -7.87
N TRP A 80 -6.81 4.12 -7.96
CA TRP A 80 -6.30 3.11 -8.87
C TRP A 80 -7.18 3.01 -10.10
N SER A 81 -6.55 3.00 -11.27
CA SER A 81 -7.21 2.72 -12.55
C SER A 81 -6.28 1.84 -13.36
N PRO A 82 -6.62 0.57 -13.61
CA PRO A 82 -5.79 -0.31 -14.42
C PRO A 82 -5.70 0.27 -15.83
N THR A 83 -4.49 0.50 -16.31
CA THR A 83 -4.26 0.78 -17.72
C THR A 83 -4.70 -0.44 -18.51
N LYS A 84 -5.61 -0.27 -19.48
CA LYS A 84 -5.98 -1.36 -20.40
C LYS A 84 -4.69 -1.89 -21.03
N GLY A 85 -4.35 -3.14 -20.74
CA GLY A 85 -3.38 -3.90 -21.51
C GLY A 85 -3.89 -4.17 -22.92
#